data_AF-A0A0F7FXI1-F1
#
_entry.id   AF-A0A0F7FXI1-F1
#
_cell.length_a   1.000
_cell.length_b   1.000
_cell.length_c   1.000
_cell.angle_alpha   90.00
_cell.angle_beta   90.00
_cell.angle_gamma   90.00
#
_symmetry.space_group_name_H-M   'P 1'
#
loop_
_entity.id
_entity.type
_entity.pdbx_description
1 polymer ?
#
loop_
_entity_poly.entity_id
_entity_poly.type
_entity_poly.pdbx_seq_one_letter_code
_entity_poly.pdbx_strand_id
1 'polypeptide(L)'
;MDFYAELQSFSDSPKDNDEASPQQSIDVVPGGNVASWIGLGWEANGAITAIEGEDGSKGEADFGYFPVPGKTADQLGHVFLGGSNLAINQRAGNPEAAEEWLTLATSQEWAQKFVDAQNGGVVPNRTDVTASPEAGSFAEAMVASADVGFLPPLTTGWANVETVPNPIKELMTKSLNGDDYASAAEAADAEITTRINRE
;
A
#
# COMPACT_ATOMS: atom_id res chain seq x y z
N MET A 1 -5.11 9.65 -18.62
CA MET A 1 -3.82 8.94 -18.48
C MET A 1 -2.61 9.83 -18.71
N ASP A 2 -2.79 10.98 -19.37
CA ASP A 2 -1.72 11.95 -19.66
C ASP A 2 -0.84 12.29 -18.47
N PHE A 3 -1.43 12.51 -17.29
CA PHE A 3 -0.69 12.76 -16.05
C PHE A 3 0.28 11.61 -15.71
N TYR A 4 -0.16 10.35 -15.79
CA TYR A 4 0.71 9.20 -15.51
C TYR A 4 1.74 8.98 -16.61
N ALA A 5 1.41 9.32 -17.87
CA ALA A 5 2.38 9.32 -18.96
C ALA A 5 3.47 10.38 -18.76
N GLU A 6 3.12 11.56 -18.24
CA GLU A 6 4.07 12.60 -17.86
C GLU A 6 4.96 12.13 -16.70
N LEU A 7 4.39 11.56 -15.62
CA LEU A 7 5.18 11.00 -14.52
C LEU A 7 6.15 9.91 -15.01
N GLN A 8 5.68 9.01 -15.87
CA GLN A 8 6.50 7.98 -16.47
C GLN A 8 7.62 8.55 -17.34
N SER A 9 7.45 9.74 -17.94
CA SER A 9 8.50 10.38 -18.74
C SER A 9 9.69 10.89 -17.91
N PHE A 10 9.52 11.02 -16.59
CA PHE A 10 10.60 11.32 -15.64
C PHE A 10 11.28 10.07 -15.08
N SER A 11 10.88 8.86 -15.51
CA SER A 11 11.37 7.58 -15.00
C SER A 11 11.90 6.68 -16.11
N ASP A 12 13.00 5.98 -15.84
CA ASP A 12 13.54 4.93 -16.70
C ASP A 12 12.93 3.54 -16.40
N SER A 13 11.97 3.46 -15.46
CA SER A 13 11.31 2.20 -15.11
C SER A 13 10.53 1.62 -16.31
N PRO A 14 10.55 0.30 -16.56
CA PRO A 14 9.71 -0.28 -17.61
C PRO A 14 8.22 -0.07 -17.32
N LYS A 15 7.45 0.14 -18.39
CA LYS A 15 6.01 0.48 -18.32
C LYS A 15 5.11 -0.70 -17.95
N ASP A 16 5.65 -1.91 -18.00
CA ASP A 16 4.96 -3.18 -17.83
C ASP A 16 5.49 -3.99 -16.64
N ASN A 17 6.31 -3.35 -15.79
CA ASN A 17 6.94 -4.03 -14.68
C ASN A 17 6.09 -4.04 -13.41
N ASP A 18 6.41 -4.98 -12.53
CA ASP A 18 5.84 -5.11 -11.19
C ASP A 18 6.56 -4.20 -10.18
N GLU A 19 5.91 -3.91 -9.05
CA GLU A 19 6.48 -3.11 -7.98
C GLU A 19 7.73 -3.74 -7.33
N ALA A 20 7.91 -5.06 -7.44
CA ALA A 20 8.93 -5.81 -6.69
C ALA A 20 10.03 -6.45 -7.55
N SER A 21 10.08 -6.20 -8.87
CA SER A 21 11.03 -6.87 -9.77
C SER A 21 11.75 -5.91 -10.73
N PRO A 22 12.80 -5.18 -10.33
CA PRO A 22 13.58 -5.36 -9.11
C PRO A 22 12.92 -4.72 -7.89
N GLN A 23 13.35 -5.12 -6.69
CA GLN A 23 12.80 -4.58 -5.45
C GLN A 23 13.30 -3.15 -5.25
N GLN A 24 12.39 -2.18 -5.31
CA GLN A 24 12.73 -0.75 -5.35
C GLN A 24 13.61 -0.33 -4.16
N SER A 25 13.25 -0.76 -2.95
CA SER A 25 13.93 -0.39 -1.72
C SER A 25 15.37 -0.88 -1.59
N ILE A 26 15.72 -2.01 -2.21
CA ILE A 26 17.04 -2.63 -2.02
C ILE A 26 17.91 -2.57 -3.28
N ASP A 27 17.29 -2.58 -4.47
CA ASP A 27 17.99 -2.68 -5.74
C ASP A 27 18.07 -1.36 -6.51
N VAL A 28 17.09 -0.46 -6.31
CA VAL A 28 16.95 0.77 -7.13
C VAL A 28 17.29 2.02 -6.34
N VAL A 29 16.55 2.27 -5.25
CA VAL A 29 16.70 3.47 -4.39
C VAL A 29 18.12 3.62 -3.86
N PRO A 30 18.80 2.57 -3.35
CA PRO A 30 20.18 2.70 -2.84
C PRO A 30 21.19 3.12 -3.91
N GLY A 31 20.83 3.05 -5.19
CA GLY A 31 21.64 3.57 -6.30
C GLY A 31 21.75 5.09 -6.35
N GLY A 32 20.98 5.84 -5.55
CA GLY A 32 21.11 7.28 -5.38
C GLY A 32 20.55 8.16 -6.52
N ASN A 33 19.87 7.56 -7.49
CA ASN A 33 19.29 8.27 -8.64
C ASN A 33 17.76 8.47 -8.53
N VAL A 34 17.17 8.17 -7.37
CA VAL A 34 15.74 8.30 -7.11
C VAL A 34 15.52 9.43 -6.10
N ALA A 35 14.90 10.53 -6.53
CA ALA A 35 14.60 11.66 -5.66
C ALA A 35 13.39 11.41 -4.73
N SER A 36 12.43 10.62 -5.19
CA SER A 36 11.23 10.23 -4.44
C SER A 36 10.66 8.93 -4.97
N TRP A 37 10.12 8.08 -4.12
CA TRP A 37 9.35 6.90 -4.52
C TRP A 37 8.10 6.75 -3.64
N ILE A 38 7.11 6.02 -4.14
CA ILE A 38 5.94 5.61 -3.35
C ILE A 38 6.28 4.23 -2.76
N GLY A 39 6.27 4.11 -1.44
CA GLY A 39 6.58 2.85 -0.77
C GLY A 39 5.98 2.77 0.61
N LEU A 40 6.25 1.64 1.27
CA LEU A 40 5.71 1.24 2.56
C LEU A 40 6.77 1.39 3.65
N GLY A 41 6.37 1.46 4.92
CA GLY A 41 7.30 1.74 6.02
C GLY A 41 8.43 0.71 6.15
N TRP A 42 8.15 -0.57 5.86
CA TRP A 42 9.17 -1.61 5.83
C TRP A 42 10.11 -1.48 4.62
N GLU A 43 9.66 -0.91 3.50
CA GLU A 43 10.49 -0.64 2.34
C GLU A 43 11.43 0.53 2.60
N ALA A 44 10.97 1.56 3.29
CA ALA A 44 11.84 2.63 3.79
C ALA A 44 12.96 2.06 4.68
N ASN A 45 12.63 1.20 5.65
CA ASN A 45 13.63 0.54 6.50
C ASN A 45 14.58 -0.36 5.70
N GLY A 46 14.07 -1.07 4.69
CA GLY A 46 14.89 -1.86 3.77
C GLY A 46 15.89 -1.00 2.99
N ALA A 47 15.47 0.17 2.52
CA ALA A 47 16.35 1.12 1.83
C ALA A 47 17.41 1.71 2.75
N ILE A 48 17.03 2.11 3.97
CA ILE A 48 17.98 2.57 5.00
C ILE A 48 19.03 1.48 5.25
N THR A 49 18.60 0.24 5.49
CA THR A 49 19.52 -0.88 5.75
C THR A 49 20.46 -1.15 4.56
N ALA A 50 19.95 -1.04 3.33
CA ALA A 50 20.75 -1.22 2.12
C ALA A 50 21.81 -0.12 1.94
N ILE A 51 21.48 1.14 2.27
CA ILE A 51 22.36 2.30 2.16
C ILE A 51 23.40 2.32 3.29
N GLU A 52 22.96 2.16 4.54
CA GLU A 52 23.80 2.34 5.72
C GLU A 52 24.55 1.05 6.11
N GLY A 53 24.05 -0.11 5.68
CA GLY A 53 24.49 -1.41 6.18
C GLY A 53 23.88 -1.73 7.56
N GLU A 54 23.89 -3.01 7.95
CA GLU A 54 23.29 -3.47 9.20
C GLU A 54 23.87 -2.79 10.46
N ASP A 55 25.11 -2.29 10.38
CA ASP A 55 25.83 -1.63 11.47
C ASP A 55 26.01 -0.11 11.24
N GLY A 56 25.41 0.45 10.19
CA GLY A 56 25.54 1.88 9.85
C GLY A 56 26.90 2.29 9.29
N SER A 57 27.75 1.36 8.87
CA SER A 57 29.12 1.66 8.44
C SER A 57 29.30 2.08 6.98
N LYS A 58 28.28 1.92 6.13
CA LYS A 58 28.43 2.07 4.66
C LYS A 58 28.09 3.45 4.13
N GLY A 59 27.17 4.15 4.78
CA GLY A 59 26.60 5.40 4.30
C GLY A 59 25.59 5.98 5.29
N GLU A 60 24.89 7.02 4.86
CA GLU A 60 23.85 7.71 5.63
C GLU A 60 22.62 7.83 4.74
N ALA A 61 21.47 7.36 5.21
CA ALA A 61 20.20 7.48 4.51
C ALA A 61 19.48 8.76 4.99
N ASP A 62 19.32 9.72 4.09
CA ASP A 62 18.59 10.97 4.36
C ASP A 62 17.21 10.93 3.68
N PHE A 63 16.22 10.39 4.38
CA PHE A 63 14.85 10.30 3.89
C PHE A 63 13.90 11.24 4.64
N GLY A 64 13.15 12.03 3.88
CA GLY A 64 11.93 12.68 4.35
C GLY A 64 10.69 11.88 3.94
N TYR A 65 9.63 11.98 4.73
CA TYR A 65 8.36 11.32 4.46
C TYR A 65 7.24 12.34 4.35
N PHE A 66 6.37 12.17 3.36
CA PHE A 66 5.21 13.01 3.15
C PHE A 66 4.06 12.19 2.54
N PRO A 67 2.79 12.57 2.80
CA PRO A 67 1.63 11.95 2.16
C PRO A 67 1.73 11.98 0.64
N VAL A 68 1.15 10.97 -0.03
CA VAL A 68 1.05 10.99 -1.50
C VAL A 68 0.31 12.27 -1.92
N PRO A 69 0.89 13.12 -2.79
CA PRO A 69 0.29 14.40 -3.15
C PRO A 69 -0.97 14.21 -4.00
N GLY A 70 -1.96 15.07 -3.79
CA GLY A 70 -3.17 15.12 -4.60
C GLY A 70 -3.00 15.95 -5.87
N LYS A 71 -4.13 16.23 -6.54
CA LYS A 71 -4.14 17.01 -7.79
C LYS A 71 -3.86 18.50 -7.56
N THR A 72 -4.00 18.98 -6.33
CA THR A 72 -3.71 20.36 -5.92
C THR A 72 -2.83 20.34 -4.66
N ALA A 73 -2.13 21.45 -4.41
CA ALA A 73 -1.18 21.55 -3.30
C ALA A 73 -1.82 21.42 -1.90
N ASP A 74 -3.11 21.68 -1.79
CA ASP A 74 -3.90 21.62 -0.56
C ASP A 74 -4.65 20.29 -0.38
N GLN A 75 -4.49 19.34 -1.30
CA GLN A 75 -5.19 18.06 -1.28
C GLN A 75 -4.23 16.89 -1.18
N LEU A 76 -4.58 15.93 -0.32
CA LEU A 76 -3.92 14.63 -0.29
C LEU A 76 -4.39 13.76 -1.45
N GLY A 77 -3.47 12.96 -1.99
CA GLY A 77 -3.77 11.92 -2.95
C GLY A 77 -4.44 10.74 -2.27
N HIS A 78 -5.31 10.05 -3.01
CA HIS A 78 -5.91 8.82 -2.50
C HIS A 78 -4.85 7.73 -2.38
N VAL A 79 -4.91 6.99 -1.27
CA VAL A 79 -4.00 5.88 -0.99
C VAL A 79 -4.78 4.57 -0.90
N PHE A 80 -4.10 3.46 -1.22
CA PHE A 80 -4.62 2.15 -0.91
C PHE A 80 -4.49 1.91 0.59
N LEU A 81 -5.59 1.58 1.26
CA LEU A 81 -5.58 1.04 2.61
C LEU A 81 -5.54 -0.48 2.52
N GLY A 82 -4.50 -1.06 3.09
CA GLY A 82 -4.37 -2.50 3.29
C GLY A 82 -4.64 -2.89 4.74
N GLY A 83 -3.98 -3.98 5.16
CA GLY A 83 -4.00 -4.45 6.54
C GLY A 83 -4.46 -5.90 6.63
N SER A 84 -4.79 -6.30 7.85
CA SER A 84 -5.14 -7.68 8.18
C SER A 84 -6.40 -7.71 9.04
N ASN A 85 -7.26 -8.70 8.77
CA ASN A 85 -8.37 -9.05 9.64
C ASN A 85 -8.08 -10.37 10.34
N LEU A 86 -8.64 -10.54 11.54
CA LEU A 86 -8.68 -11.81 12.24
C LEU A 86 -10.03 -12.48 11.98
N ALA A 87 -10.03 -13.78 11.73
CA ALA A 87 -11.24 -14.55 11.45
C ALA A 87 -11.23 -15.88 12.22
N ILE A 88 -12.41 -16.34 12.62
CA ILE A 88 -12.60 -17.63 13.28
C ILE A 88 -12.90 -18.67 12.21
N ASN A 89 -12.12 -19.76 12.20
CA ASN A 89 -12.38 -20.87 11.31
C ASN A 89 -13.69 -21.58 11.71
N GLN A 90 -14.57 -21.86 10.74
CA GLN A 90 -15.83 -22.58 10.99
C GLN A 90 -15.63 -23.96 11.62
N ARG A 91 -14.46 -24.59 11.43
CA ARG A 91 -14.08 -25.90 11.98
C ARG A 91 -13.28 -25.78 13.29
N ALA A 92 -13.27 -24.61 13.93
CA ALA A 92 -12.61 -24.44 15.22
C ALA A 92 -13.14 -25.46 16.23
N GLY A 93 -12.23 -26.17 16.91
CA GLY A 93 -12.60 -27.20 17.89
C GLY A 93 -13.33 -26.64 19.11
N ASN A 94 -13.19 -25.34 19.39
CA ASN A 94 -13.96 -24.62 20.39
C ASN A 94 -14.29 -23.20 19.87
N PRO A 95 -15.46 -23.03 19.21
CA PRO A 95 -15.87 -21.73 18.66
C PRO A 95 -16.07 -20.65 19.72
N GLU A 96 -16.58 -21.00 20.90
CA GLU A 96 -16.83 -20.05 22.00
C GLU A 96 -15.52 -19.44 22.51
N ALA A 97 -14.51 -20.27 22.79
CA ALA A 97 -13.20 -19.77 23.21
C ALA A 97 -12.50 -18.95 22.12
N ALA A 98 -12.70 -19.29 20.84
CA ALA A 98 -12.16 -18.52 19.73
C ALA A 98 -12.83 -17.13 19.61
N GLU A 99 -14.14 -17.04 19.86
CA GLU A 99 -14.89 -15.79 19.90
C GLU A 99 -14.48 -14.91 21.09
N GLU A 100 -14.32 -15.49 22.27
CA GLU A 100 -13.80 -14.79 23.46
C GLU A 100 -12.40 -14.23 23.20
N TRP A 101 -11.50 -15.03 22.61
CA TRP A 101 -10.16 -14.58 22.26
C TRP A 101 -10.17 -13.47 21.22
N LEU A 102 -10.96 -13.59 20.17
CA LEU A 102 -11.04 -12.58 19.11
C LEU A 102 -11.57 -11.26 19.68
N THR A 103 -12.60 -11.32 20.53
CA THR A 103 -13.16 -10.15 21.22
C THR A 103 -12.11 -9.49 22.10
N LEU A 104 -11.32 -10.27 22.85
CA LEU A 104 -10.23 -9.75 23.66
C LEU A 104 -9.14 -9.12 22.78
N ALA A 105 -8.64 -9.83 21.78
CA ALA A 105 -7.53 -9.40 20.93
C ALA A 105 -7.86 -8.12 20.14
N THR A 106 -9.14 -7.90 19.83
CA THR A 106 -9.62 -6.71 19.10
C THR A 106 -10.26 -5.66 20.01
N SER A 107 -10.15 -5.82 21.33
CA SER A 107 -10.63 -4.84 22.30
C SER A 107 -9.85 -3.53 22.19
N GLN A 108 -10.45 -2.44 22.68
CA GLN A 108 -9.81 -1.12 22.67
C GLN A 108 -8.43 -1.16 23.34
N GLU A 109 -8.29 -1.84 24.49
CA GLU A 109 -7.04 -1.91 25.23
C GLU A 109 -5.94 -2.59 24.40
N TRP A 110 -6.25 -3.73 23.78
CA TRP A 110 -5.26 -4.49 23.00
C TRP A 110 -4.96 -3.83 21.66
N ALA A 111 -5.96 -3.22 21.03
CA ALA A 111 -5.77 -2.43 19.83
C ALA A 111 -4.86 -1.20 20.10
N GLN A 112 -5.06 -0.48 21.20
CA GLN A 112 -4.19 0.63 21.59
C GLN A 112 -2.77 0.15 21.85
N LYS A 113 -2.59 -0.93 22.64
CA LYS A 113 -1.26 -1.52 22.87
C LYS A 113 -0.57 -1.93 21.58
N PHE A 114 -1.32 -2.45 20.61
CA PHE A 114 -0.76 -2.82 19.31
C PHE A 114 -0.27 -1.59 18.55
N VAL A 115 -1.08 -0.52 18.47
CA VAL A 115 -0.69 0.74 17.82
C VAL A 115 0.55 1.35 18.50
N ASP A 116 0.58 1.37 19.84
CA ASP A 116 1.71 1.89 20.61
C ASP A 116 2.98 1.08 20.36
N ALA A 117 2.88 -0.26 20.31
CA ALA A 117 4.01 -1.14 20.03
C ALA A 117 4.58 -0.98 18.61
N GLN A 118 3.79 -0.42 17.69
CA GLN A 118 4.22 -0.09 16.33
C GLN A 118 4.63 1.39 16.20
N ASN A 119 4.81 2.10 17.33
CA ASN A 119 5.14 3.53 17.36
C ASN A 119 4.13 4.41 16.59
N GLY A 120 2.83 4.05 16.62
CA GLY A 120 1.81 4.73 15.82
C GLY A 120 1.87 4.43 14.32
N GLY A 121 2.75 3.51 13.90
CA GLY A 121 2.97 3.08 12.51
C GLY A 121 1.92 2.14 11.94
N VAL A 122 0.73 2.08 12.56
CA VAL A 122 -0.45 1.39 12.02
C VAL A 122 -1.65 2.31 12.17
N VAL A 123 -2.41 2.47 11.08
CA VAL A 123 -3.68 3.19 11.11
C VAL A 123 -4.71 2.39 11.91
N PRO A 124 -5.23 2.92 13.03
CA PRO A 124 -6.23 2.20 13.81
C PRO A 124 -7.52 1.99 13.01
N ASN A 125 -8.09 0.79 13.06
CA ASN A 125 -9.39 0.47 12.46
C ASN A 125 -10.57 0.68 13.43
N ARG A 126 -10.32 1.37 14.56
CA ARG A 126 -11.30 1.70 15.58
C ARG A 126 -11.27 3.19 15.90
N THR A 127 -12.43 3.78 16.15
CA THR A 127 -12.55 5.21 16.47
C THR A 127 -12.16 5.55 17.91
N ASP A 128 -12.04 4.55 18.79
CA ASP A 128 -11.66 4.69 20.21
C ASP A 128 -10.18 4.37 20.49
N VAL A 129 -9.38 4.26 19.42
CA VAL A 129 -7.94 4.02 19.45
C VAL A 129 -7.25 5.16 18.71
N THR A 130 -6.18 5.69 19.27
CA THR A 130 -5.44 6.82 18.68
C THR A 130 -4.05 6.39 18.24
N ALA A 131 -3.61 6.88 17.09
CA ALA A 131 -2.22 6.81 16.66
C ALA A 131 -1.56 8.19 16.86
N SER A 132 -0.40 8.21 17.52
CA SER A 132 0.41 9.42 17.74
C SER A 132 1.84 9.15 17.26
N PRO A 133 2.06 9.11 15.93
CA PRO A 133 3.38 8.83 15.38
C PRO A 133 4.38 9.94 15.70
N GLU A 134 5.66 9.61 15.66
CA GLU A 134 6.75 10.59 15.81
C GLU A 134 6.74 11.58 14.63
N ALA A 135 6.98 12.86 14.93
CA ALA A 135 7.06 13.89 13.91
C ALA A 135 8.22 13.64 12.93
N GLY A 136 7.96 13.78 11.64
CA GLY A 136 8.91 13.47 10.58
C GLY A 136 9.07 11.97 10.28
N SER A 137 8.30 11.08 10.92
CA SER A 137 8.36 9.64 10.65
C SER A 137 7.51 9.24 9.44
N PHE A 138 7.81 8.08 8.85
CA PHE A 138 6.94 7.46 7.84
C PHE A 138 5.51 7.29 8.37
N ALA A 139 5.37 6.92 9.64
CA ALA A 139 4.08 6.71 10.29
C ALA A 139 3.21 7.98 10.32
N GLU A 140 3.81 9.16 10.49
CA GLU A 140 3.10 10.44 10.43
C GLU A 140 2.46 10.67 9.05
N ALA A 141 3.24 10.51 7.98
CA ALA A 141 2.75 10.64 6.61
C ALA A 141 1.65 9.63 6.28
N MET A 142 1.81 8.39 6.76
CA MET A 142 0.82 7.32 6.55
C MET A 142 -0.49 7.61 7.28
N VAL A 143 -0.44 7.95 8.58
CA VAL A 143 -1.64 8.24 9.39
C VAL A 143 -2.38 9.46 8.86
N ALA A 144 -1.67 10.49 8.40
CA ALA A 144 -2.28 11.68 7.78
C ALA A 144 -3.10 11.34 6.52
N SER A 145 -2.77 10.25 5.84
CA SER A 145 -3.46 9.82 4.61
C SER A 145 -4.66 8.90 4.86
N ALA A 146 -4.94 8.53 6.12
CA ALA A 146 -5.97 7.54 6.47
C ALA A 146 -7.37 7.96 6.00
N ASP A 147 -7.74 9.23 6.17
CA ASP A 147 -9.08 9.75 5.85
C ASP A 147 -9.37 9.81 4.33
N VAL A 148 -8.33 9.75 3.50
CA VAL A 148 -8.44 9.77 2.02
C VAL A 148 -8.13 8.41 1.40
N GLY A 149 -7.98 7.38 2.23
CA GLY A 149 -7.63 6.05 1.81
C GLY A 149 -8.84 5.19 1.43
N PHE A 150 -8.62 4.23 0.53
CA PHE A 150 -9.65 3.29 0.07
C PHE A 150 -9.18 1.84 0.17
N LEU A 151 -10.10 0.98 0.61
CA LEU A 151 -9.98 -0.47 0.52
C LEU A 151 -10.40 -0.94 -0.88
N PRO A 152 -9.91 -2.10 -1.33
CA PRO A 152 -10.50 -2.75 -2.49
C PRO A 152 -11.98 -3.12 -2.22
N PRO A 153 -12.80 -3.31 -3.26
CA PRO A 153 -14.19 -3.74 -3.09
C PRO A 153 -14.33 -4.98 -2.18
N LEU A 154 -15.13 -4.85 -1.12
CA LEU A 154 -15.40 -5.92 -0.17
C LEU A 154 -16.42 -6.93 -0.73
N THR A 155 -15.99 -7.68 -1.75
CA THR A 155 -16.78 -8.71 -2.43
C THR A 155 -15.99 -10.00 -2.58
N THR A 156 -16.68 -11.13 -2.58
CA THR A 156 -16.08 -12.47 -2.65
C THR A 156 -15.26 -12.69 -3.91
N GLY A 157 -15.63 -12.05 -5.02
CA GLY A 157 -14.94 -12.20 -6.31
C GLY A 157 -13.73 -11.28 -6.51
N TRP A 158 -13.40 -10.40 -5.57
CA TRP A 158 -12.29 -9.45 -5.76
C TRP A 158 -10.94 -10.16 -5.96
N ALA A 159 -10.71 -11.27 -5.27
CA ALA A 159 -9.49 -12.07 -5.42
C ALA A 159 -9.26 -12.51 -6.88
N ASN A 160 -10.33 -12.75 -7.65
CA ASN A 160 -10.22 -13.10 -9.07
C ASN A 160 -9.65 -11.95 -9.90
N VAL A 161 -9.96 -10.70 -9.54
CA VAL A 161 -9.45 -9.49 -10.20
C VAL A 161 -7.94 -9.34 -9.95
N GLU A 162 -7.48 -9.60 -8.73
CA GLU A 162 -6.08 -9.41 -8.35
C GLU A 162 -5.14 -10.45 -9.01
N THR A 163 -5.65 -11.62 -9.38
CA THR A 163 -4.84 -12.68 -10.01
C THR A 163 -4.26 -12.28 -11.37
N VAL A 164 -3.07 -12.81 -11.68
CA VAL A 164 -2.38 -12.60 -12.96
C VAL A 164 -3.09 -13.37 -14.09
N PRO A 165 -3.32 -12.76 -15.27
CA PRO A 165 -3.04 -11.37 -15.60
C PRO A 165 -4.01 -10.40 -14.91
N ASN A 166 -3.49 -9.37 -14.24
CA ASN A 166 -4.31 -8.41 -13.51
C ASN A 166 -4.84 -7.35 -14.49
N PRO A 167 -6.18 -7.20 -14.67
CA PRO A 167 -6.75 -6.32 -15.69
C PRO A 167 -6.47 -4.83 -15.43
N ILE A 168 -6.23 -4.45 -14.17
CA ILE A 168 -5.84 -3.08 -13.80
C ILE A 168 -4.40 -2.81 -14.22
N LYS A 169 -3.48 -3.75 -13.97
CA LYS A 169 -2.09 -3.64 -14.44
C LYS A 169 -2.06 -3.58 -15.97
N GLU A 170 -2.80 -4.44 -16.67
CA GLU A 170 -2.87 -4.42 -18.13
C GLU A 170 -3.42 -3.10 -18.69
N LEU A 171 -4.47 -2.53 -18.07
CA LEU A 171 -5.00 -1.21 -18.44
C LEU A 171 -3.90 -0.15 -18.39
N MET A 172 -3.16 -0.10 -17.27
CA MET A 172 -2.11 0.88 -17.06
C MET A 172 -0.98 0.70 -18.09
N THR A 173 -0.52 -0.54 -18.32
CA THR A 173 0.51 -0.86 -19.31
C THR A 173 0.10 -0.44 -20.72
N LYS A 174 -1.11 -0.80 -21.17
CA LYS A 174 -1.64 -0.41 -22.50
C LYS A 174 -1.66 1.10 -22.65
N SER A 175 -2.18 1.79 -21.63
CA SER A 175 -2.28 3.25 -21.62
C SER A 175 -0.92 3.93 -21.70
N LEU A 176 0.07 3.45 -20.94
CA LEU A 176 1.44 4.00 -20.97
C LEU A 176 2.17 3.69 -22.28
N ASN A 177 1.77 2.64 -22.98
CA ASN A 177 2.27 2.30 -24.32
C ASN A 177 1.61 3.09 -25.46
N GLY A 178 0.63 3.94 -25.14
CA GLY A 178 -0.01 4.84 -26.10
C GLY A 178 -1.30 4.31 -26.73
N ASP A 179 -1.85 3.21 -26.21
CA ASP A 179 -3.17 2.74 -26.62
C ASP A 179 -4.26 3.74 -26.21
N ASP A 180 -5.40 3.72 -26.92
CA ASP A 180 -6.56 4.54 -26.57
C ASP A 180 -7.08 4.16 -25.17
N TYR A 181 -6.96 5.12 -24.24
CA TYR A 181 -7.33 4.88 -22.84
C TYR A 181 -8.79 4.49 -22.67
N ALA A 182 -9.71 5.12 -23.40
CA ALA A 182 -11.13 4.85 -23.23
C ALA A 182 -11.47 3.40 -23.61
N SER A 183 -10.97 2.95 -24.77
CA SER A 183 -11.14 1.58 -25.24
C SER A 183 -10.47 0.56 -24.31
N ALA A 184 -9.25 0.86 -23.83
CA ALA A 184 -8.55 -0.01 -22.89
C ALA A 184 -9.29 -0.10 -21.55
N ALA A 185 -9.84 1.01 -21.06
CA ALA A 185 -10.61 1.07 -19.82
C ALA A 185 -11.93 0.30 -19.93
N GLU A 186 -12.66 0.40 -21.05
CA GLU A 186 -13.87 -0.41 -21.29
C GLU A 186 -13.55 -1.91 -21.29
N ALA A 187 -12.44 -2.32 -21.92
CA ALA A 187 -12.03 -3.72 -21.93
C ALA A 187 -11.66 -4.22 -20.52
N ALA A 188 -10.93 -3.41 -19.75
CA ALA A 188 -10.56 -3.74 -18.38
C ALA A 188 -11.80 -3.81 -17.46
N ASP A 189 -12.74 -2.87 -17.61
CA ASP A 189 -14.00 -2.84 -16.85
C ASP A 189 -14.86 -4.09 -17.11
N ALA A 190 -14.98 -4.50 -18.38
CA ALA A 190 -15.68 -5.74 -18.74
C ALA A 190 -15.03 -6.99 -18.14
N GLU A 191 -13.69 -7.05 -18.11
CA GLU A 191 -12.96 -8.18 -17.50
C GLU A 191 -13.08 -8.17 -15.98
N ILE A 192 -12.98 -7.01 -15.33
CA ILE A 192 -13.22 -6.85 -13.88
C ILE A 192 -14.63 -7.31 -13.54
N THR A 193 -15.64 -6.85 -14.28
CA THR A 193 -17.03 -7.25 -14.10
C THR A 193 -17.22 -8.75 -14.27
N THR A 194 -16.54 -9.36 -15.23
CA THR A 194 -16.60 -10.81 -15.41
C THR A 194 -15.99 -11.52 -14.22
N ARG A 195 -14.79 -11.14 -13.78
CA ARG A 195 -14.05 -11.80 -12.69
C ARG A 195 -14.70 -11.66 -11.33
N ILE A 196 -15.22 -10.48 -11.02
CA ILE A 196 -15.82 -10.18 -9.72
C ILE A 196 -17.13 -10.96 -9.50
N ASN A 197 -17.77 -11.43 -10.58
CA ASN A 197 -19.00 -12.21 -10.56
C ASN A 197 -18.77 -13.71 -10.82
N ARG A 198 -17.52 -14.18 -10.90
CA ARG A 198 -17.21 -15.62 -10.97
C ARG A 198 -17.29 -16.22 -9.56
N GLU A 199 -17.97 -17.35 -9.46
CA GLU A 199 -17.99 -18.22 -8.26
C GLU A 199 -16.77 -19.13 -8.20
#